data_AF-A0A2T6LX27-F1
#
_entry.id   AF-A0A2T6LX27-F1
#
_cell.length_a   1.000
_cell.length_b   1.000
_cell.length_c   1.000
_cell.angle_alpha   90.00
_cell.angle_beta   90.00
_cell.angle_gamma   90.00
#
_symmetry.space_group_name_H-M   'P 1'
#
loop_
_entity.id
_entity.type
_entity.pdbx_description
1 polymer ?
#
loop_
_entity_poly.entity_id
_entity_poly.type
_entity_poly.pdbx_seq_one_letter_code
_entity_poly.pdbx_strand_id
1 'polypeptide(L)'
;MTPAPPSTRFPAITAAHVLAEIEREAASRLATYPKMVQTMRLTADAAALEQRLCEAWAADLRRWRDWTAQPPIGPMPAQRHTLGFTWTDRRQGITRELDRRARLYPKWIAAAQLDPDEARQRTDRLTALADIYDEGFDWHDAFGRRPPFGKGMSIEPTDPADTECRAAWWEHVHQVTTARHGAQPQEQLAL
;
A
#
# COMPACT_ATOMS: atom_id res chain seq x y z
N MET A 1 7.52 12.91 19.91
CA MET A 1 7.59 11.46 19.66
C MET A 1 7.96 11.26 18.20
N THR A 2 8.91 10.39 17.89
CA THR A 2 9.22 10.02 16.51
C THR A 2 8.05 9.20 15.97
N PRO A 3 7.44 9.56 14.82
CA PRO A 3 6.38 8.75 14.24
C PRO A 3 6.93 7.35 13.92
N ALA A 4 6.10 6.33 14.13
CA ALA A 4 6.47 4.96 13.79
C ALA A 4 6.88 4.87 12.30
N PRO A 5 7.78 3.96 11.92
CA PRO A 5 8.07 3.70 10.52
C PRO A 5 6.89 2.95 9.89
N PRO A 6 6.58 3.18 8.60
CA PRO A 6 5.51 2.45 7.89
C PRO A 6 5.81 0.97 7.66
N SER A 7 7.07 0.56 7.82
CA SER A 7 7.48 -0.82 7.69
C SER A 7 8.61 -1.11 8.67
N THR A 8 8.52 -2.24 9.36
CA THR A 8 9.61 -2.77 10.20
C THR A 8 10.85 -3.13 9.38
N ARG A 9 10.70 -3.43 8.09
CA ARG A 9 11.82 -3.73 7.16
C ARG A 9 12.58 -2.48 6.74
N PHE A 10 11.93 -1.33 6.76
CA PHE A 10 12.50 -0.05 6.35
C PHE A 10 12.42 0.99 7.47
N PRO A 11 13.15 0.80 8.59
CA PRO A 11 13.01 1.65 9.78
C PRO A 11 13.41 3.11 9.53
N ALA A 12 14.22 3.38 8.51
CA ALA A 12 14.60 4.74 8.10
C ALA A 12 13.57 5.43 7.17
N ILE A 13 12.59 4.68 6.65
CA ILE A 13 11.53 5.23 5.81
C ILE A 13 10.40 5.70 6.72
N THR A 14 9.94 6.93 6.52
CA THR A 14 8.84 7.54 7.28
C THR A 14 7.60 7.63 6.39
N ALA A 15 6.41 7.82 6.98
CA ALA A 15 5.21 8.08 6.19
C ALA A 15 5.34 9.31 5.28
N ALA A 16 6.10 10.32 5.70
CA ALA A 16 6.39 11.49 4.87
C ALA A 16 7.20 11.12 3.62
N HIS A 17 8.21 10.24 3.73
CA HIS A 17 8.97 9.76 2.58
C HIS A 17 8.07 9.02 1.57
N VAL A 18 7.16 8.18 2.07
CA VAL A 18 6.25 7.43 1.22
C VAL A 18 5.21 8.36 0.57
N LEU A 19 4.66 9.34 1.31
CA LEU A 19 3.74 10.34 0.75
C LEU A 19 4.39 11.15 -0.37
N ALA A 20 5.61 11.64 -0.14
CA ALA A 20 6.35 12.38 -1.16
C ALA A 20 6.59 11.55 -2.43
N GLU A 21 6.79 10.24 -2.29
CA GLU A 21 6.95 9.34 -3.43
C GLU A 21 5.63 9.12 -4.20
N ILE A 22 4.51 8.96 -3.48
CA ILE A 22 3.17 8.87 -4.12
C ILE A 22 2.85 10.17 -4.85
N GLU A 23 3.11 11.33 -4.24
CA GLU A 23 2.86 12.65 -4.82
C GLU A 23 3.76 12.91 -6.04
N ARG A 24 5.04 12.52 -5.97
CA ARG A 24 5.96 12.55 -7.13
C ARG A 24 5.44 11.70 -8.29
N GLU A 25 4.98 10.50 -7.99
CA GLU A 25 4.44 9.58 -9.01
C GLU A 25 3.16 10.15 -9.64
N ALA A 26 2.23 10.65 -8.83
CA ALA A 26 1.02 11.32 -9.30
C ALA A 26 1.34 12.53 -10.19
N ALA A 27 2.29 13.38 -9.79
CA ALA A 27 2.72 14.53 -10.58
C ALA A 27 3.34 14.10 -11.92
N SER A 28 4.16 13.05 -11.92
CA SER A 28 4.73 12.47 -13.15
C SER A 28 3.65 11.96 -14.09
N ARG A 29 2.60 11.30 -13.57
CA ARG A 29 1.46 10.80 -14.34
C ARG A 29 0.66 11.95 -14.94
N LEU A 30 0.33 12.98 -14.15
CA LEU A 30 -0.34 14.19 -14.63
C LEU A 30 0.42 14.88 -15.77
N ALA A 31 1.76 14.91 -15.72
CA ALA A 31 2.56 15.51 -16.77
C ALA A 31 2.66 14.65 -18.05
N THR A 32 2.63 13.31 -17.93
CA THR A 32 2.95 12.40 -19.04
C THR A 32 1.72 11.77 -19.69
N TYR A 33 0.68 11.47 -18.92
CA TYR A 33 -0.51 10.75 -19.39
C TYR A 33 -1.29 11.49 -20.48
N PRO A 34 -1.48 12.82 -20.44
CA PRO A 34 -2.21 13.52 -21.52
C PRO A 34 -1.62 13.25 -22.91
N LYS A 35 -0.29 13.27 -23.03
CA LYS A 35 0.41 12.95 -24.29
C LYS A 35 0.28 11.47 -24.67
N MET A 36 0.30 10.56 -23.69
CA MET A 36 0.09 9.13 -23.95
C MET A 36 -1.33 8.83 -24.43
N VAL A 37 -2.33 9.52 -23.88
CA VAL A 37 -3.72 9.45 -24.32
C VAL A 37 -3.89 9.99 -25.74
N GLN A 38 -3.31 11.16 -26.02
CA GLN A 38 -3.33 11.76 -27.37
C GLN A 38 -2.69 10.84 -28.42
N THR A 39 -1.63 10.11 -28.05
CA THR A 39 -0.93 9.17 -28.94
C THR A 39 -1.48 7.73 -28.88
N MET A 40 -2.64 7.52 -28.26
CA MET A 40 -3.33 6.22 -28.12
C MET A 40 -2.50 5.11 -27.46
N ARG A 41 -1.48 5.49 -26.68
CA ARG A 41 -0.64 4.55 -25.90
C ARG A 41 -1.25 4.21 -24.53
N LEU A 42 -2.28 4.95 -24.13
CA LEU A 42 -3.03 4.79 -22.89
C LEU A 42 -4.46 5.28 -23.14
N THR A 43 -5.48 4.63 -22.58
CA THR A 43 -6.86 5.16 -22.66
C THR A 43 -7.07 6.23 -21.60
N ALA A 44 -8.02 7.15 -21.83
CA ALA A 44 -8.36 8.19 -20.85
C ALA A 44 -8.84 7.58 -19.52
N ASP A 45 -9.65 6.51 -19.59
CA ASP A 45 -10.17 5.81 -18.42
C ASP A 45 -9.05 5.14 -17.61
N ALA A 46 -8.07 4.52 -18.28
CA ALA A 46 -6.93 3.92 -17.59
C ALA A 46 -6.04 4.98 -16.92
N ALA A 47 -5.84 6.12 -17.58
CA ALA A 47 -5.12 7.26 -17.00
C ALA A 47 -5.83 7.79 -15.74
N ALA A 48 -7.14 7.96 -15.80
CA ALA A 48 -7.95 8.42 -14.67
C ALA A 48 -7.97 7.41 -13.52
N LEU A 49 -8.07 6.11 -13.83
CA LEU A 49 -8.01 5.02 -12.85
C LEU A 49 -6.69 5.03 -12.08
N GLU A 50 -5.56 5.09 -12.79
CA GLU A 50 -4.22 5.12 -12.20
C GLU A 50 -3.99 6.38 -11.35
N GLN A 51 -4.57 7.52 -11.74
CA GLN A 51 -4.51 8.75 -10.94
C GLN A 51 -5.31 8.59 -9.63
N ARG A 52 -6.54 8.07 -9.70
CA ARG A 52 -7.37 7.83 -8.52
C ARG A 52 -6.78 6.78 -7.57
N LEU A 53 -6.04 5.80 -8.10
CA LEU A 53 -5.29 4.84 -7.26
C LEU A 53 -4.18 5.53 -6.45
N CYS A 54 -3.42 6.46 -7.05
CA CYS A 54 -2.44 7.26 -6.31
C CYS A 54 -3.09 8.09 -5.20
N GLU A 55 -4.25 8.69 -5.49
CA GLU A 55 -5.02 9.44 -4.48
C GLU A 55 -5.49 8.54 -3.33
N ALA A 56 -5.93 7.32 -3.65
CA ALA A 56 -6.35 6.35 -2.63
C ALA A 56 -5.18 5.96 -1.72
N TRP A 57 -4.00 5.69 -2.28
CA TRP A 57 -2.79 5.39 -1.50
C TRP A 57 -2.37 6.57 -0.61
N ALA A 58 -2.42 7.80 -1.13
CA ALA A 58 -2.10 8.98 -0.36
C ALA A 58 -3.10 9.19 0.79
N ALA A 59 -4.38 8.97 0.54
CA ALA A 59 -5.42 9.04 1.56
C ALA A 59 -5.21 7.98 2.66
N ASP A 60 -4.91 6.74 2.29
CA ASP A 60 -4.63 5.65 3.24
C ASP A 60 -3.41 5.97 4.12
N LEU A 61 -2.33 6.45 3.50
CA LEU A 61 -1.09 6.75 4.21
C LEU A 61 -1.22 7.97 5.13
N ARG A 62 -2.02 8.98 4.76
CA ARG A 62 -2.33 10.10 5.66
C ARG A 62 -3.08 9.60 6.89
N ARG A 63 -4.07 8.73 6.71
CA ARG A 63 -4.79 8.11 7.85
C ARG A 63 -3.86 7.27 8.72
N TRP A 64 -2.95 6.51 8.11
CA TRP A 64 -1.90 5.77 8.83
C TRP A 64 -1.04 6.66 9.69
N ARG A 65 -0.57 7.77 9.10
CA ARG A 65 0.24 8.76 9.82
C ARG A 65 -0.53 9.38 10.97
N ASP A 66 -1.78 9.78 10.74
CA ASP A 66 -2.59 10.45 11.75
C ASP A 66 -2.93 9.48 12.90
N TRP A 67 -3.24 8.22 12.57
CA TRP A 67 -3.46 7.14 13.53
C TRP A 67 -2.22 6.83 14.38
N THR A 68 -1.03 6.75 13.77
CA THR A 68 0.22 6.48 14.52
C THR A 68 0.64 7.66 15.39
N ALA A 69 0.33 8.89 14.97
CA ALA A 69 0.61 10.09 15.76
C ALA A 69 -0.38 10.27 16.92
N GLN A 70 -1.66 9.96 16.69
CA GLN A 70 -2.73 10.08 17.67
C GLN A 70 -3.65 8.86 17.57
N PRO A 71 -3.33 7.76 18.27
CA PRO A 71 -4.15 6.57 18.27
C PRO A 71 -5.58 6.90 18.77
N PRO A 72 -6.62 6.38 18.10
CA PRO A 72 -8.00 6.66 18.47
C PRO A 72 -8.29 6.12 19.88
N ILE A 73 -9.05 6.90 20.66
CA ILE A 73 -9.48 6.53 22.01
C ILE A 73 -10.74 5.65 21.96
N GLY A 74 -11.46 5.65 20.85
CA GLY A 74 -12.72 4.92 20.65
C GLY A 74 -12.84 4.34 19.25
N PRO A 75 -14.00 3.71 18.94
CA PRO A 75 -14.14 3.01 17.69
C PRO A 75 -14.06 3.90 16.44
N MET A 76 -13.35 3.44 15.41
CA MET A 76 -13.26 4.07 14.10
C MET A 76 -14.23 3.43 13.11
N PRO A 77 -14.83 4.21 12.19
CA PRO A 77 -15.63 3.64 11.12
C PRO A 77 -14.75 2.75 10.23
N ALA A 78 -15.27 1.56 9.87
CA ALA A 78 -14.59 0.67 8.95
C ALA A 78 -14.42 1.36 7.58
N GLN A 79 -13.17 1.53 7.15
CA GLN A 79 -12.84 2.12 5.85
C GLN A 79 -12.50 1.04 4.84
N ARG A 80 -13.53 0.31 4.42
CA ARG A 80 -13.41 -0.87 3.56
C ARG A 80 -12.89 -0.50 2.17
N HIS A 81 -13.45 0.56 1.57
CA HIS A 81 -13.06 1.04 0.25
C HIS A 81 -12.61 2.49 0.31
N THR A 82 -11.36 2.77 -0.06
CA THR A 82 -10.88 4.15 -0.17
C THR A 82 -11.08 4.63 -1.59
N LEU A 83 -11.87 5.69 -1.75
CA LEU A 83 -12.24 6.24 -3.06
C LEU A 83 -12.85 5.19 -4.01
N GLY A 84 -13.55 4.20 -3.46
CA GLY A 84 -14.18 3.11 -4.22
C GLY A 84 -13.24 1.97 -4.62
N PHE A 85 -11.98 1.97 -4.16
CA PHE A 85 -11.06 0.85 -4.36
C PHE A 85 -11.04 -0.07 -3.15
N THR A 86 -11.10 -1.37 -3.42
CA THR A 86 -10.86 -2.40 -2.42
C THR A 86 -9.38 -2.45 -2.02
N TRP A 87 -9.07 -3.18 -0.96
CA TRP A 87 -7.68 -3.50 -0.61
C TRP A 87 -6.96 -4.20 -1.76
N THR A 88 -7.61 -5.15 -2.41
CA THR A 88 -7.03 -5.92 -3.51
C THR A 88 -6.65 -5.00 -4.67
N ASP A 89 -7.52 -4.06 -5.04
CA ASP A 89 -7.24 -3.09 -6.11
C ASP A 89 -6.00 -2.25 -5.80
N ARG A 90 -5.93 -1.73 -4.57
CA ARG A 90 -4.84 -0.89 -4.11
C ARG A 90 -3.52 -1.67 -4.05
N ARG A 91 -3.54 -2.88 -3.49
CA ARG A 91 -2.37 -3.75 -3.38
C ARG A 91 -1.86 -4.20 -4.74
N GLN A 92 -2.76 -4.57 -5.65
CA GLN A 92 -2.41 -4.91 -7.03
C GLN A 92 -1.84 -3.72 -7.79
N GLY A 93 -2.38 -2.51 -7.60
CA GLY A 93 -1.81 -1.31 -8.22
C GLY A 93 -0.38 -1.03 -7.74
N ILE A 94 -0.06 -1.25 -6.46
CA ILE A 94 1.31 -1.15 -5.94
C ILE A 94 2.21 -2.19 -6.59
N THR A 95 1.76 -3.44 -6.71
CA THR A 95 2.49 -4.51 -7.41
C THR A 95 2.77 -4.12 -8.86
N ARG A 96 1.77 -3.65 -9.61
CA ARG A 96 1.94 -3.21 -11.01
C ARG A 96 2.98 -2.09 -11.13
N GLU A 97 2.98 -1.14 -10.20
CA GLU A 97 3.94 -0.05 -10.18
C GLU A 97 5.36 -0.56 -9.86
N LEU A 98 5.54 -1.45 -8.87
CA LEU A 98 6.83 -2.08 -8.57
C LEU A 98 7.35 -2.88 -9.76
N ASP A 99 6.51 -3.67 -10.43
CA ASP A 99 6.88 -4.41 -11.64
C ASP A 99 7.30 -3.48 -12.77
N ARG A 100 6.59 -2.36 -12.95
CA ARG A 100 6.93 -1.34 -13.94
C ARG A 100 8.32 -0.76 -13.65
N ARG A 101 8.62 -0.44 -12.39
CA ARG A 101 9.94 0.07 -11.97
C ARG A 101 11.04 -0.96 -12.21
N ALA A 102 10.80 -2.22 -11.84
CA ALA A 102 11.75 -3.32 -12.08
C ALA A 102 12.11 -3.47 -13.57
N ARG A 103 11.16 -3.21 -14.49
CA ARG A 103 11.41 -3.24 -15.94
C ARG A 103 12.07 -1.98 -16.50
N LEU A 104 11.72 -0.79 -15.98
CA LEU A 104 12.12 0.49 -16.56
C LEU A 104 13.38 1.08 -15.92
N TYR A 105 13.52 1.00 -14.60
CA TYR A 105 14.64 1.62 -13.87
C TYR A 105 16.00 1.12 -14.35
N PRO A 106 16.24 -0.19 -14.61
CA PRO A 106 17.52 -0.63 -15.14
C PRO A 106 17.88 0.04 -16.47
N LYS A 107 16.89 0.26 -17.34
CA LYS A 107 17.09 0.94 -18.64
C LYS A 107 17.42 2.42 -18.46
N TRP A 108 16.72 3.09 -17.53
CA TRP A 108 16.96 4.51 -17.23
C TRP A 108 18.30 4.73 -16.54
N ILE A 109 18.71 3.82 -15.65
CA ILE A 109 20.04 3.83 -15.02
C ILE A 109 21.13 3.65 -16.08
N ALA A 110 20.99 2.66 -16.97
CA ALA A 110 21.95 2.44 -18.05
C ALA A 110 22.06 3.64 -19.01
N ALA A 111 20.98 4.41 -19.15
CA ALA A 111 20.94 5.64 -19.94
C ALA A 111 21.31 6.91 -19.16
N ALA A 112 21.76 6.81 -17.90
CA ALA A 112 22.05 7.92 -16.99
C ALA A 112 20.87 8.91 -16.78
N GLN A 113 19.63 8.42 -16.92
CA GLN A 113 18.40 9.18 -16.72
C GLN A 113 17.86 9.06 -15.29
N LEU A 114 18.38 8.13 -14.50
CA LEU A 114 18.01 7.90 -13.12
C LEU A 114 19.24 7.43 -12.34
N ASP A 115 19.49 8.07 -11.22
CA ASP A 115 20.56 7.64 -10.31
C ASP A 115 20.21 6.28 -9.65
N PRO A 116 21.16 5.32 -9.53
CA PRO A 116 20.90 4.02 -8.92
C PRO A 116 20.43 4.08 -7.46
N ASP A 117 20.97 4.99 -6.66
CA ASP A 117 20.57 5.14 -5.25
C ASP A 117 19.18 5.75 -5.15
N GLU A 118 18.88 6.72 -6.01
CA GLU A 118 17.54 7.27 -6.12
C GLU A 118 16.52 6.19 -6.55
N ALA A 119 16.85 5.36 -7.54
CA ALA A 119 16.00 4.25 -7.99
C ALA A 119 15.67 3.27 -6.86
N ARG A 120 16.69 2.92 -6.05
CA ARG A 120 16.53 2.07 -4.86
C ARG A 120 15.61 2.74 -3.84
N GLN A 121 15.91 3.98 -3.44
CA GLN A 121 15.10 4.71 -2.45
C GLN A 121 13.64 4.83 -2.87
N ARG A 122 13.36 5.13 -4.15
CA ARG A 122 11.99 5.20 -4.68
C ARG A 122 11.28 3.84 -4.58
N THR A 123 11.99 2.75 -4.88
CA THR A 123 11.45 1.38 -4.79
C THR A 123 11.20 0.96 -3.35
N ASP A 124 12.12 1.28 -2.44
CA ASP A 124 11.98 0.96 -1.01
C ASP A 124 10.80 1.71 -0.39
N ARG A 125 10.59 2.99 -0.75
CA ARG A 125 9.42 3.77 -0.28
C ARG A 125 8.09 3.13 -0.70
N LEU A 126 8.00 2.69 -1.96
CA LEU A 126 6.78 2.03 -2.45
C LEU A 126 6.61 0.62 -1.86
N THR A 127 7.72 -0.07 -1.57
CA THR A 127 7.69 -1.37 -0.90
C THR A 127 7.28 -1.22 0.56
N ALA A 128 7.68 -0.14 1.24
CA ALA A 128 7.20 0.20 2.57
C ALA A 128 5.69 0.49 2.56
N LEU A 129 5.15 1.11 1.51
CA LEU A 129 3.70 1.22 1.33
C LEU A 129 3.04 -0.16 1.23
N ALA A 130 3.59 -1.07 0.42
CA ALA A 130 3.07 -2.44 0.31
C ALA A 130 3.03 -3.15 1.67
N ASP A 131 4.06 -2.95 2.50
CA ASP A 131 4.10 -3.51 3.85
C ASP A 131 2.96 -3.04 4.75
N ILE A 132 2.59 -1.75 4.69
CA ILE A 132 1.43 -1.24 5.45
C ILE A 132 0.15 -2.02 5.08
N TYR A 133 -0.03 -2.32 3.79
CA TYR A 133 -1.18 -3.10 3.32
C TYR A 133 -1.10 -4.57 3.74
N ASP A 134 0.10 -5.14 3.74
CA ASP A 134 0.33 -6.53 4.16
C ASP A 134 0.13 -6.68 5.69
N GLU A 135 0.53 -5.69 6.47
CA GLU A 135 0.27 -5.57 7.92
C GLU A 135 -1.20 -5.32 8.26
N GLY A 136 -2.04 -5.05 7.25
CA GLY A 136 -3.49 -5.01 7.39
C GLY A 136 -4.04 -3.71 7.93
N PHE A 137 -3.33 -2.58 7.75
CA PHE A 137 -3.80 -1.25 8.19
C PHE A 137 -5.12 -0.78 7.52
N ASP A 138 -5.64 -1.51 6.56
CA ASP A 138 -6.80 -1.09 5.77
C ASP A 138 -8.08 -1.87 6.09
N TRP A 139 -8.00 -2.79 7.06
CA TRP A 139 -9.07 -3.70 7.45
C TRP A 139 -9.18 -3.69 8.97
N HIS A 140 -10.22 -3.09 9.53
CA HIS A 140 -10.18 -2.81 10.97
C HIS A 140 -11.29 -3.47 11.78
N ASP A 141 -10.86 -3.90 12.97
CA ASP A 141 -11.68 -4.00 14.18
C ASP A 141 -12.20 -2.63 14.61
N ALA A 142 -12.97 -2.61 15.69
CA ALA A 142 -13.53 -1.37 16.21
C ALA A 142 -12.50 -0.25 16.38
N PHE A 143 -11.20 -0.46 16.63
CA PHE A 143 -10.25 0.59 17.04
C PHE A 143 -9.21 0.99 15.98
N GLY A 144 -9.44 0.61 14.73
CA GLY A 144 -8.50 0.95 13.68
C GLY A 144 -7.22 0.09 13.71
N ARG A 145 -7.29 -1.15 14.23
CA ARG A 145 -6.23 -2.16 14.11
C ARG A 145 -6.83 -3.42 13.44
N ARG A 146 -5.99 -4.34 12.97
CA ARG A 146 -6.41 -5.75 13.00
C ARG A 146 -6.14 -6.26 14.42
N PRO A 147 -7.06 -7.02 15.04
CA PRO A 147 -6.72 -7.72 16.26
C PRO A 147 -5.53 -8.61 15.92
N PRO A 148 -4.44 -8.61 16.71
CA PRO A 148 -3.34 -9.53 16.45
C PRO A 148 -3.92 -10.94 16.37
N PHE A 149 -4.78 -11.33 17.31
CA PHE A 149 -5.51 -12.59 17.35
C PHE A 149 -6.82 -12.37 18.13
N GLY A 150 -7.99 -12.76 17.58
CA GLY A 150 -9.23 -12.81 18.37
C GLY A 150 -10.53 -12.53 17.59
N LYS A 151 -11.43 -13.52 17.58
CA LYS A 151 -12.81 -13.51 17.03
C LYS A 151 -13.75 -12.44 17.63
N GLY A 152 -13.28 -11.63 18.59
CA GLY A 152 -14.13 -10.74 19.40
C GLY A 152 -14.05 -9.25 19.07
N MET A 153 -13.11 -8.80 18.24
CA MET A 153 -12.97 -7.38 17.90
C MET A 153 -13.09 -7.08 16.39
N SER A 154 -12.97 -8.09 15.51
CA SER A 154 -13.11 -7.89 14.07
C SER A 154 -14.52 -7.46 13.68
N ILE A 155 -14.64 -6.38 12.90
CA ILE A 155 -15.89 -6.03 12.22
C ILE A 155 -16.11 -7.09 11.13
N GLU A 156 -17.21 -7.85 11.21
CA GLU A 156 -17.53 -8.82 10.17
C GLU A 156 -17.76 -8.12 8.82
N PRO A 157 -17.27 -8.69 7.70
CA PRO A 157 -17.63 -8.25 6.36
C PRO A 157 -19.14 -8.19 6.23
N THR A 158 -19.65 -7.08 5.70
CA THR A 158 -21.10 -6.92 5.47
C THR A 158 -21.47 -7.04 4.01
N ASP A 159 -20.49 -7.23 3.11
CA ASP A 159 -20.71 -7.45 1.69
C ASP A 159 -19.73 -8.50 1.10
N PRO A 160 -20.04 -9.04 -0.11
CA PRO A 160 -19.22 -10.07 -0.74
C PRO A 160 -17.81 -9.61 -1.10
N ALA A 161 -17.63 -8.38 -1.59
CA ALA A 161 -16.32 -7.86 -1.98
C ALA A 161 -15.38 -7.77 -0.78
N ASP A 162 -15.94 -7.43 0.39
CA ASP A 162 -15.19 -7.40 1.63
C ASP A 162 -14.79 -8.80 2.11
N THR A 163 -15.68 -9.78 1.93
CA THR A 163 -15.39 -11.17 2.28
C THR A 163 -14.24 -11.73 1.43
N GLU A 164 -14.30 -11.47 0.12
CA GLU A 164 -13.27 -11.89 -0.83
C GLU A 164 -11.93 -11.24 -0.54
N CYS A 165 -11.90 -9.92 -0.30
CA CYS A 165 -10.65 -9.24 -0.02
C CYS A 165 -10.06 -9.61 1.35
N ARG A 166 -10.89 -9.96 2.35
CA ARG A 166 -10.40 -10.55 3.62
C ARG A 166 -9.71 -11.88 3.37
N ALA A 167 -10.31 -12.76 2.56
CA ALA A 167 -9.73 -14.05 2.21
C ALA A 167 -8.43 -13.89 1.42
N ALA A 168 -8.41 -13.01 0.41
CA ALA A 168 -7.23 -12.72 -0.41
C ALA A 168 -6.07 -12.16 0.42
N TRP A 169 -6.36 -11.24 1.35
CA TRP A 169 -5.33 -10.75 2.27
C TRP A 169 -4.79 -11.86 3.17
N TRP A 170 -5.66 -12.70 3.73
CA TRP A 170 -5.25 -13.78 4.63
C TRP A 170 -4.30 -14.76 3.94
N GLU A 171 -4.64 -15.15 2.72
CA GLU A 171 -3.74 -15.96 1.88
C GLU A 171 -2.41 -15.23 1.63
N HIS A 172 -2.46 -13.96 1.24
CA HIS A 172 -1.28 -13.17 0.92
C HIS A 172 -0.34 -13.01 2.13
N VAL A 173 -0.86 -12.61 3.29
CA VAL A 173 -0.03 -12.35 4.47
C VAL A 173 0.63 -13.64 4.97
N HIS A 174 -0.02 -14.80 4.84
CA HIS A 174 0.59 -16.09 5.14
C HIS A 174 1.74 -16.40 4.19
N GLN A 175 1.56 -16.20 2.89
CA GLN A 175 2.63 -16.39 1.90
C GLN A 175 3.81 -15.46 2.18
N VAL A 176 3.54 -14.17 2.42
CA VAL A 176 4.56 -13.14 2.68
C VAL A 176 5.30 -13.40 3.99
N THR A 177 4.59 -13.72 5.07
CA THR A 177 5.20 -14.02 6.37
C THR A 177 6.08 -15.27 6.30
N THR A 178 5.59 -16.31 5.62
CA THR A 178 6.36 -17.55 5.39
C THR A 178 7.63 -17.25 4.59
N ALA A 179 7.54 -16.45 3.53
CA ALA A 179 8.69 -16.06 2.73
C ALA A 179 9.71 -15.20 3.50
N ARG A 180 9.25 -14.34 4.42
CA ARG A 180 10.11 -13.43 5.21
C ARG A 180 10.79 -14.10 6.40
N HIS A 181 10.11 -15.05 7.05
CA HIS A 181 10.53 -15.56 8.36
C HIS A 181 10.76 -17.08 8.42
N GLY A 182 10.49 -17.83 7.34
CA GLY A 182 10.52 -19.30 7.35
C GLY A 182 9.17 -19.93 7.74
N ALA A 183 9.15 -21.26 7.98
CA ALA A 183 7.92 -22.04 8.20
C ALA A 183 7.00 -21.45 9.29
N GLN A 184 5.70 -21.74 9.15
CA GLN A 184 4.59 -20.97 9.74
C GLN A 184 4.75 -20.65 11.23
N PRO A 185 4.34 -19.44 11.68
CA PRO A 185 4.19 -19.14 13.10
C PRO A 185 3.05 -19.93 13.77
N GLN A 186 2.70 -21.15 13.33
CA GLN A 186 1.62 -21.94 13.96
C GLN A 186 1.85 -22.16 15.46
N GLU A 187 3.10 -22.11 15.95
CA GLU A 187 3.41 -22.19 17.39
C GLU A 187 3.37 -20.86 18.15
N GLN A 188 3.28 -19.71 17.46
CA GLN A 188 3.04 -18.39 18.09
C GLN A 188 1.60 -17.89 17.89
N LEU A 189 0.82 -18.52 17.03
CA LEU A 189 -0.56 -18.15 16.63
C LEU A 189 -1.66 -18.81 17.50
N ALA A 190 -1.28 -19.58 18.51
CA ALA A 190 -2.20 -20.34 19.39
C ALA A 190 -2.25 -19.84 20.86
N LEU A 191 -1.67 -18.68 21.17
CA LEU A 191 -1.72 -18.06 22.50
C LEU A 191 -2.48 -16.73 22.48
#